data_AF-A0A069EYD6-F1
#
_entry.id   AF-A0A069EYD6-F1
#
_cell.length_a   1.000
_cell.length_b   1.000
_cell.length_c   1.000
_cell.angle_alpha   90.00
_cell.angle_beta   90.00
_cell.angle_gamma   90.00
#
_symmetry.space_group_name_H-M   'P 1'
#
loop_
_entity.id
_entity.type
_entity.pdbx_description
1 polymer ?
#
loop_
_entity_poly.entity_id
_entity_poly.type
_entity_poly.pdbx_seq_one_letter_code
_entity_poly.pdbx_strand_id
1 'polypeptide(L)'
;MRFLSSNEADWERRHPVTLLFFLLAHLYVIVHLNGSLWLLFGLVGLLLIERRFPLAMTGVLIAFTLISFSPVLIGWDVSTARVTRQLVQLATFLFGMVWVSRFLKLDRLLPLLERWPRSTKLLYGGWALIPSMERAVRLSLKSHARQDWQEAVVVGIESQRDEPVYAKARLRRLGLHDVTHLIVMGICFIAIYLGWPVIWLLYPYLTKGGLRDGMVIFRTGTSR
;
A
#
# COMPACT_ATOMS: atom_id res chain seq x y z
N MET A 1 7.06 -19.72 9.65
CA MET A 1 6.41 -18.77 8.70
C MET A 1 5.46 -17.73 9.35
N ARG A 2 5.28 -17.69 10.68
CA ARG A 2 4.45 -16.67 11.39
C ARG A 2 5.04 -15.25 11.46
N PHE A 3 6.31 -15.07 11.06
CA PHE A 3 7.00 -13.78 11.18
C PHE A 3 6.52 -12.72 10.20
N LEU A 4 5.96 -13.04 9.03
CA LEU A 4 5.54 -12.03 8.03
C LEU A 4 4.10 -11.54 8.22
N SER A 5 3.17 -12.42 8.65
CA SER A 5 1.76 -12.07 8.84
C SER A 5 1.50 -11.10 9.99
N SER A 6 2.38 -11.03 11.01
CA SER A 6 2.19 -10.07 12.11
C SER A 6 2.45 -8.62 11.69
N ASN A 7 3.14 -8.36 10.57
CA ASN A 7 3.41 -6.99 10.14
C ASN A 7 2.14 -6.28 9.70
N GLU A 8 1.30 -6.95 8.91
CA GLU A 8 0.05 -6.37 8.39
C GLU A 8 -0.85 -5.96 9.57
N ALA A 9 -0.94 -6.80 10.61
CA ALA A 9 -1.68 -6.51 11.83
C ALA A 9 -1.10 -5.36 12.69
N ASP A 10 0.23 -5.22 12.76
CA ASP A 10 0.87 -4.11 13.47
C ASP A 10 0.68 -2.79 12.72
N TRP A 11 0.73 -2.82 11.39
CA TRP A 11 0.49 -1.66 10.53
C TRP A 11 -0.97 -1.20 10.57
N GLU A 12 -1.93 -2.12 10.67
CA GLU A 12 -3.34 -1.80 10.88
C GLU A 12 -3.62 -1.04 12.19
N ARG A 13 -2.72 -1.11 13.17
CA ARG A 13 -2.86 -0.43 14.48
C ARG A 13 -2.19 0.94 14.52
N ARG A 14 -1.47 1.34 13.46
CA ARG A 14 -0.75 2.61 13.41
C ARG A 14 -1.69 3.80 13.28
N HIS A 15 -1.23 4.93 13.77
CA HIS A 15 -1.97 6.17 13.68
C HIS A 15 -2.16 6.60 12.20
N PRO A 16 -3.36 7.08 11.79
CA PRO A 16 -3.63 7.46 10.40
C PRO A 16 -2.65 8.49 9.83
N VAL A 17 -2.17 9.44 10.65
CA VAL A 17 -1.15 10.43 10.21
C VAL A 17 0.17 9.75 9.82
N THR A 18 0.61 8.73 10.56
CA THR A 18 1.82 7.98 10.24
C THR A 18 1.64 7.20 8.94
N LEU A 19 0.46 6.61 8.73
CA LEU A 19 0.11 5.94 7.47
C LEU A 19 0.07 6.93 6.29
N LEU A 20 -0.48 8.13 6.48
CA LEU A 20 -0.50 9.18 5.46
C LEU A 20 0.93 9.64 5.11
N PHE A 21 1.76 9.90 6.12
CA PHE A 21 3.15 10.29 5.89
C PHE A 21 3.91 9.17 5.16
N PHE A 22 3.66 7.90 5.50
CA PHE A 22 4.25 6.76 4.79
C PHE A 22 3.82 6.70 3.34
N LEU A 23 2.53 6.89 3.06
CA LEU A 23 2.01 6.92 1.69
C LEU A 23 2.66 8.05 0.87
N LEU A 24 2.71 9.26 1.41
CA LEU A 24 3.28 10.43 0.73
C LEU A 24 4.78 10.25 0.49
N ALA A 25 5.53 9.81 1.50
CA ALA A 25 6.95 9.53 1.37
C ALA A 25 7.19 8.41 0.35
N HIS A 26 6.38 7.35 0.34
CA HIS A 26 6.53 6.26 -0.62
C HIS A 26 6.22 6.73 -2.05
N LEU A 27 5.17 7.51 -2.25
CA LEU A 27 4.83 8.05 -3.56
C LEU A 27 5.94 8.97 -4.06
N TYR A 28 6.49 9.82 -3.18
CA TYR A 28 7.65 10.63 -3.50
C TYR A 28 8.84 9.76 -3.93
N VAL A 29 9.12 8.67 -3.21
CA VAL A 29 10.20 7.73 -3.54
C VAL A 29 9.99 7.10 -4.91
N ILE A 30 8.79 6.60 -5.21
CA ILE A 30 8.48 6.03 -6.53
C ILE A 30 8.71 7.07 -7.62
N VAL A 31 8.23 8.31 -7.42
CA VAL A 31 8.30 9.37 -8.44
C VAL A 31 9.74 9.87 -8.63
N HIS A 32 10.48 10.07 -7.54
CA HIS A 32 11.82 10.63 -7.58
C HIS A 32 12.87 9.62 -8.04
N LEU A 33 12.70 8.35 -7.68
CA LEU A 33 13.56 7.25 -8.11
C LEU A 33 12.96 6.46 -9.28
N ASN A 34 12.05 7.09 -10.02
CA ASN A 34 11.35 6.46 -11.12
C ASN A 34 12.33 6.09 -12.24
N GLY A 35 12.54 4.79 -12.47
CA GLY A 35 13.53 4.28 -13.41
C GLY A 35 14.80 3.71 -12.75
N SER A 36 14.89 3.70 -11.42
CA SER A 36 16.00 3.06 -10.71
C SER A 36 15.89 1.54 -10.76
N LEU A 37 16.85 0.89 -11.44
CA LEU A 37 16.95 -0.57 -11.50
C LEU A 37 17.14 -1.18 -10.10
N TRP A 38 17.91 -0.53 -9.22
CA TRP A 38 18.13 -1.00 -7.85
C TRP A 38 16.84 -1.07 -7.04
N LEU A 39 15.98 -0.06 -7.17
CA LEU A 39 14.68 -0.05 -6.50
C LEU A 39 13.77 -1.14 -7.05
N LEU A 40 13.74 -1.32 -8.39
CA LEU A 40 12.96 -2.36 -9.04
C LEU A 40 13.40 -3.77 -8.62
N PHE A 41 14.71 -4.07 -8.66
CA PHE A 41 15.23 -5.37 -8.22
C PHE A 41 14.98 -5.61 -6.74
N GLY A 42 15.11 -4.58 -5.89
CA GLY A 42 14.75 -4.66 -4.48
C GLY A 42 13.27 -5.00 -4.27
N LEU A 43 12.37 -4.33 -4.99
CA LEU A 43 10.92 -4.60 -4.94
C LEU A 43 10.58 -6.02 -5.41
N VAL A 44 11.12 -6.44 -6.56
CA VAL A 44 10.88 -7.78 -7.12
C VAL A 44 11.42 -8.86 -6.18
N GLY A 45 12.66 -8.71 -5.71
CA GLY A 45 13.29 -9.64 -4.77
C GLY A 45 12.49 -9.76 -3.48
N LEU A 46 12.02 -8.64 -2.93
CA LEU A 46 11.21 -8.62 -1.72
C LEU A 46 9.85 -9.28 -1.94
N LEU A 47 9.15 -9.00 -3.04
CA LEU A 47 7.87 -9.63 -3.37
C LEU A 47 7.99 -11.15 -3.60
N LEU A 48 9.12 -11.60 -4.18
CA LEU A 48 9.44 -13.02 -4.36
C LEU A 48 9.72 -13.71 -3.02
N ILE A 49 10.55 -13.11 -2.15
CA ILE A 49 10.84 -13.63 -0.80
C ILE A 49 9.54 -13.81 -0.01
N GLU A 50 8.61 -12.87 -0.16
CA GLU A 50 7.32 -12.92 0.52
C GLU A 50 6.31 -13.87 -0.15
N ARG A 51 6.68 -14.53 -1.25
CA ARG A 51 5.84 -15.45 -2.05
C ARG A 51 4.49 -14.84 -2.45
N ARG A 52 4.46 -13.52 -2.65
CA ARG A 52 3.25 -12.76 -3.00
C ARG A 52 3.44 -11.94 -4.28
N PHE A 53 4.21 -12.50 -5.21
CA PHE A 53 4.50 -11.86 -6.48
C PHE A 53 3.22 -11.78 -7.34
N PRO A 54 2.79 -10.58 -7.77
CA PRO A 54 1.52 -10.39 -8.46
C PRO A 54 1.66 -10.78 -9.96
N LEU A 55 1.43 -12.05 -10.28
CA LEU A 55 1.53 -12.56 -11.67
C LEU A 55 0.67 -11.78 -12.68
N ALA A 56 -0.51 -11.30 -12.25
CA ALA A 56 -1.38 -10.48 -13.09
C ALA A 56 -0.70 -9.18 -13.55
N MET A 57 0.10 -8.55 -12.67
CA MET A 57 0.82 -7.31 -13.01
C MET A 57 1.95 -7.57 -14.00
N THR A 58 2.58 -8.75 -13.94
CA THR A 58 3.53 -9.19 -14.98
C THR A 58 2.85 -9.31 -16.33
N GLY A 59 1.62 -9.83 -16.38
CA GLY A 59 0.82 -9.87 -17.60
C GLY A 59 0.55 -8.48 -18.19
N VAL A 60 0.24 -7.49 -17.33
CA VAL A 60 0.09 -6.09 -17.75
C VAL A 60 1.38 -5.53 -18.34
N LEU A 61 2.53 -5.82 -17.71
CA LEU A 61 3.84 -5.40 -18.24
C LEU A 61 4.16 -6.04 -19.59
N ILE A 62 3.85 -7.33 -19.77
CA ILE A 62 4.04 -8.03 -21.05
C ILE A 62 3.13 -7.40 -22.12
N ALA A 63 1.84 -7.18 -21.81
CA ALA A 63 0.91 -6.54 -22.73
C ALA A 63 1.37 -5.13 -23.13
N PHE A 64 1.81 -4.33 -22.15
CA PHE A 64 2.39 -3.00 -22.40
C PHE A 64 3.62 -3.07 -23.31
N THR A 65 4.48 -4.06 -23.11
CA THR A 65 5.67 -4.29 -23.94
C THR A 65 5.26 -4.56 -25.39
N LEU A 66 4.33 -5.49 -25.60
CA LEU A 66 3.84 -5.83 -26.94
C LEU A 66 3.22 -4.62 -27.65
N ILE A 67 2.40 -3.85 -26.94
CA ILE A 67 1.80 -2.62 -27.49
C ILE A 67 2.88 -1.59 -27.82
N SER A 68 3.86 -1.41 -26.95
CA SER A 68 4.95 -0.43 -27.15
C SER A 68 5.84 -0.77 -28.34
N PHE A 69 6.00 -2.06 -28.67
CA PHE A 69 6.74 -2.52 -29.84
C PHE A 69 5.88 -2.69 -31.10
N SER A 70 4.54 -2.59 -30.99
CA SER A 70 3.65 -2.70 -32.16
C SER A 70 3.95 -1.72 -33.30
N PRO A 71 4.39 -0.45 -33.08
CA PRO A 71 4.69 0.46 -34.17
C PRO A 71 5.88 0.01 -35.04
N VAL A 72 6.78 -0.83 -34.51
CA VAL A 72 7.90 -1.41 -35.27
C VAL A 72 7.39 -2.28 -36.42
N LEU A 73 6.25 -2.95 -36.23
CA LEU A 73 5.61 -3.77 -37.27
C LEU A 73 5.09 -2.92 -38.45
N ILE A 74 4.89 -1.62 -38.23
CA ILE A 74 4.42 -0.63 -39.22
C ILE A 74 5.60 0.16 -39.80
N GLY A 75 6.85 -0.22 -39.47
CA GLY A 75 8.07 0.42 -39.97
C GLY A 75 8.44 1.74 -39.26
N TRP A 76 7.86 2.03 -38.09
CA TRP A 76 8.26 3.20 -37.30
C TRP A 76 9.56 2.93 -36.55
N ASP A 77 10.44 3.93 -36.51
CA ASP A 77 11.69 3.88 -35.73
C ASP A 77 11.38 4.10 -34.24
N VAL A 78 11.38 2.99 -33.49
CA VAL A 78 11.11 2.99 -32.05
C VAL A 78 12.42 2.81 -31.28
N SER A 79 12.74 3.80 -30.45
CA SER A 79 13.90 3.72 -29.55
C SER A 79 13.69 2.68 -28.46
N THR A 80 14.40 1.56 -28.55
CA THR A 80 14.42 0.47 -27.54
C THR A 80 14.80 0.98 -26.16
N ALA A 81 15.70 1.97 -26.06
CA ALA A 81 16.11 2.60 -24.82
C ALA A 81 14.96 3.40 -24.15
N ARG A 82 14.07 4.02 -24.94
CA ARG A 82 12.90 4.73 -24.40
C ARG A 82 11.85 3.75 -23.90
N VAL A 83 11.56 2.70 -24.66
CA VAL A 83 10.60 1.66 -24.28
C VAL A 83 11.04 0.96 -22.99
N THR A 84 12.31 0.55 -22.91
CA THR A 84 12.85 -0.09 -21.70
C THR A 84 12.79 0.82 -20.48
N ARG A 85 13.12 2.12 -20.63
CA ARG A 85 12.99 3.09 -19.53
C ARG A 85 11.54 3.23 -19.06
N GLN A 86 10.58 3.36 -19.96
CA GLN A 86 9.16 3.43 -19.63
C GLN A 86 8.68 2.15 -18.93
N LEU A 87 9.16 0.99 -19.37
CA LEU A 87 8.82 -0.31 -18.80
C LEU A 87 9.37 -0.44 -17.37
N VAL A 88 10.61 -0.02 -17.12
CA VAL A 88 11.19 0.03 -15.77
C VAL A 88 10.40 0.99 -14.87
N GLN A 89 10.03 2.17 -15.38
CA GLN A 89 9.22 3.14 -14.63
C GLN A 89 7.84 2.58 -14.27
N LEU A 90 7.15 1.99 -15.24
CA LEU A 90 5.84 1.35 -15.06
C LEU A 90 5.94 0.18 -14.08
N ALA A 91 6.95 -0.69 -14.21
CA ALA A 91 7.16 -1.81 -13.31
C ALA A 91 7.45 -1.35 -11.87
N THR A 92 8.28 -0.32 -11.71
CA THR A 92 8.58 0.26 -10.40
C THR A 92 7.34 0.84 -9.74
N PHE A 93 6.51 1.55 -10.52
CA PHE A 93 5.24 2.08 -10.04
C PHE A 93 4.26 0.96 -9.65
N LEU A 94 4.00 0.00 -10.54
CA LEU A 94 3.04 -1.09 -10.28
C LEU A 94 3.46 -1.94 -9.07
N PHE A 95 4.71 -2.41 -9.05
CA PHE A 95 5.19 -3.23 -7.93
C PHE A 95 5.31 -2.43 -6.63
N GLY A 96 5.70 -1.15 -6.69
CA GLY A 96 5.71 -0.26 -5.53
C GLY A 96 4.31 -0.06 -4.94
N MET A 97 3.31 0.18 -5.79
CA MET A 97 1.92 0.31 -5.35
C MET A 97 1.36 -1.00 -4.78
N VAL A 98 1.64 -2.15 -5.40
CA VAL A 98 1.27 -3.46 -4.84
C VAL A 98 1.93 -3.72 -3.49
N TRP A 99 3.17 -3.29 -3.32
CA TRP A 99 3.87 -3.42 -2.06
C TRP A 99 3.23 -2.54 -0.97
N VAL A 100 2.93 -1.27 -1.26
CA VAL A 100 2.26 -0.36 -0.29
C VAL A 100 0.85 -0.78 0.04
N SER A 101 0.07 -1.28 -0.92
CA SER A 101 -1.32 -1.67 -0.69
C SER A 101 -1.48 -2.79 0.36
N ARG A 102 -0.37 -3.43 0.76
CA ARG A 102 -0.36 -4.42 1.84
C ARG A 102 -0.35 -3.80 3.23
N PHE A 103 0.27 -2.64 3.38
CA PHE A 103 0.39 -1.95 4.67
C PHE A 103 -0.68 -0.87 4.83
N LEU A 104 -1.16 -0.31 3.72
CA LEU A 104 -2.12 0.78 3.69
C LEU A 104 -3.47 0.30 3.16
N LYS A 105 -4.48 0.37 4.03
CA LYS A 105 -5.89 0.33 3.65
C LYS A 105 -6.40 1.76 3.59
N LEU A 106 -7.00 2.15 2.47
CA LEU A 106 -7.48 3.51 2.23
C LEU A 106 -8.51 3.93 3.30
N ASP A 107 -9.33 2.99 3.76
CA ASP A 107 -10.39 3.17 4.76
C ASP A 107 -9.83 3.72 6.08
N ARG A 108 -8.56 3.43 6.39
CA ARG A 108 -7.90 3.92 7.61
C ARG A 108 -7.57 5.40 7.57
N LEU A 109 -7.54 6.02 6.40
CA LEU A 109 -7.34 7.46 6.24
C LEU A 109 -8.67 8.25 6.25
N LEU A 110 -9.83 7.57 6.26
CA LEU A 110 -11.16 8.19 6.39
C LEU A 110 -11.25 9.20 7.53
N PRO A 111 -10.75 8.93 8.76
CA PRO A 111 -10.86 9.92 9.83
C PRO A 111 -10.01 11.18 9.64
N LEU A 112 -8.98 11.16 8.78
CA LEU A 112 -8.25 12.38 8.41
C LEU A 112 -9.08 13.28 7.49
N LEU A 113 -9.99 12.68 6.74
CA LEU A 113 -10.89 13.38 5.82
C LEU A 113 -12.07 14.02 6.52
N GLU A 114 -12.31 13.77 7.82
CA GLU A 114 -13.37 14.45 8.58
C GLU A 114 -13.28 15.99 8.53
N ARG A 115 -12.09 16.53 8.29
CA ARG A 115 -11.86 17.98 8.18
C ARG A 115 -11.97 18.53 6.75
N TRP A 116 -12.17 17.67 5.76
CA TRP A 116 -12.17 18.03 4.34
C TRP A 116 -13.58 18.37 3.82
N PRO A 117 -13.69 19.01 2.63
CA PRO A 117 -14.97 19.29 1.98
C PRO A 117 -15.79 18.02 1.76
N ARG A 118 -17.12 18.15 1.75
CA ARG A 118 -18.06 17.01 1.58
C ARG A 118 -17.82 16.23 0.28
N SER A 119 -17.46 16.91 -0.80
CA SER A 119 -17.13 16.28 -2.10
C SER A 119 -15.93 15.34 -1.99
N THR A 120 -14.85 15.76 -1.33
CA THR A 120 -13.65 14.92 -1.14
C THR A 120 -13.92 13.75 -0.21
N LYS A 121 -14.72 13.96 0.83
CA LYS A 121 -15.17 12.88 1.73
C LYS A 121 -15.96 11.80 0.99
N LEU A 122 -16.89 12.21 0.13
CA LEU A 122 -17.71 11.27 -0.65
C LEU A 122 -16.88 10.52 -1.69
N LEU A 123 -16.00 11.22 -2.41
CA LEU A 123 -15.18 10.61 -3.46
C LEU A 123 -14.19 9.59 -2.88
N TYR A 124 -13.50 9.97 -1.80
CA TYR A 124 -12.55 9.09 -1.13
C TYR A 124 -13.27 7.99 -0.34
N GLY A 125 -14.38 8.32 0.33
CA GLY A 125 -15.24 7.35 0.99
C GLY A 125 -15.70 6.26 0.04
N GLY A 126 -16.21 6.64 -1.13
CA GLY A 126 -16.59 5.70 -2.19
C GLY A 126 -15.41 4.84 -2.64
N TRP A 127 -14.24 5.42 -2.86
CA TRP A 127 -13.05 4.67 -3.28
C TRP A 127 -12.53 3.67 -2.23
N ALA A 128 -12.55 4.06 -0.96
CA ALA A 128 -12.21 3.18 0.15
C ALA A 128 -13.19 2.01 0.29
N LEU A 129 -14.46 2.23 -0.05
CA LEU A 129 -15.52 1.23 0.06
C LEU A 129 -15.48 0.13 -1.01
N ILE A 130 -14.91 0.41 -2.19
CA ILE A 130 -14.94 -0.54 -3.32
C ILE A 130 -14.38 -1.92 -2.94
N PRO A 131 -13.20 -2.04 -2.31
CA PRO A 131 -12.64 -3.36 -1.97
C PRO A 131 -13.43 -4.12 -0.90
N SER A 132 -14.02 -3.41 0.08
CA SER A 132 -14.83 -4.05 1.12
C SER A 132 -16.15 -4.54 0.54
N MET A 133 -16.80 -3.73 -0.30
CA MET A 133 -17.99 -4.11 -1.07
C MET A 133 -17.72 -5.29 -2.00
N GLU A 134 -16.62 -5.27 -2.76
CA GLU A 134 -16.24 -6.38 -3.65
C GLU A 134 -16.03 -7.69 -2.88
N ARG A 135 -15.45 -7.60 -1.67
CA ARG A 135 -15.27 -8.76 -0.80
C ARG A 135 -16.60 -9.26 -0.23
N ALA A 136 -17.46 -8.37 0.24
CA ALA A 136 -18.78 -8.71 0.76
C ALA A 136 -19.65 -9.37 -0.32
N VAL A 137 -19.64 -8.81 -1.53
CA VAL A 137 -20.33 -9.39 -2.69
C VAL A 137 -19.75 -10.76 -3.04
N ARG A 138 -18.42 -10.92 -3.08
CA ARG A 138 -17.81 -12.25 -3.35
C ARG A 138 -18.13 -13.29 -2.27
N LEU A 139 -18.20 -12.89 -1.01
CA LEU A 139 -18.59 -13.78 0.08
C LEU A 139 -20.06 -14.17 -0.03
N SER A 140 -20.93 -13.19 -0.33
CA SER A 140 -22.36 -13.41 -0.53
C SER A 140 -22.66 -14.30 -1.74
N LEU A 141 -21.95 -14.10 -2.85
CA LEU A 141 -22.04 -14.97 -4.04
C LEU A 141 -21.55 -16.40 -3.77
N LYS A 142 -20.64 -16.59 -2.82
CA LYS A 142 -20.20 -17.92 -2.40
C LYS A 142 -21.21 -18.60 -1.47
N SER A 143 -21.98 -17.84 -0.69
CA SER A 143 -23.02 -18.39 0.20
C SER A 143 -24.36 -18.62 -0.51
N HIS A 144 -24.63 -17.94 -1.63
CA HIS A 144 -25.85 -18.13 -2.43
C HIS A 144 -25.57 -19.00 -3.66
N ALA A 145 -26.14 -20.20 -3.69
CA ALA A 145 -25.94 -21.14 -4.80
C ALA A 145 -26.79 -20.76 -6.03
N ARG A 146 -26.10 -20.37 -7.12
CA ARG A 146 -26.46 -20.43 -8.55
C ARG A 146 -27.75 -19.79 -9.10
N GLN A 147 -28.75 -19.38 -8.32
CA GLN A 147 -29.96 -18.74 -8.90
C GLN A 147 -30.22 -17.30 -8.48
N ASP A 148 -29.73 -16.84 -7.32
CA ASP A 148 -30.04 -15.49 -6.81
C ASP A 148 -28.79 -14.60 -6.71
N TRP A 149 -27.99 -14.54 -7.78
CA TRP A 149 -26.78 -13.70 -7.80
C TRP A 149 -27.10 -12.20 -7.58
N GLN A 150 -28.28 -11.75 -8.02
CA GLN A 150 -28.74 -10.37 -7.82
C GLN A 150 -29.04 -10.12 -6.34
N GLU A 151 -29.74 -11.04 -5.69
CA GLU A 151 -30.02 -10.98 -4.25
C GLU A 151 -28.72 -11.05 -3.45
N ALA A 152 -27.79 -11.92 -3.84
CA ALA A 152 -26.47 -12.01 -3.21
C ALA A 152 -25.67 -10.70 -3.31
N VAL A 153 -25.75 -9.99 -4.44
CA VAL A 153 -25.12 -8.67 -4.60
C VAL A 153 -25.79 -7.64 -3.68
N VAL A 154 -27.13 -7.61 -3.63
CA VAL A 154 -27.88 -6.69 -2.77
C VAL A 154 -27.57 -6.93 -1.30
N VAL A 155 -27.64 -8.19 -0.84
CA VAL A 155 -27.31 -8.59 0.53
C VAL A 155 -25.85 -8.28 0.87
N GLY A 156 -24.93 -8.46 -0.08
CA GLY A 156 -23.53 -8.07 0.09
C GLY A 156 -23.35 -6.57 0.30
N ILE A 157 -24.07 -5.74 -0.45
CA ILE A 157 -24.05 -4.27 -0.33
C ILE A 157 -24.74 -3.80 0.96
N GLU A 158 -25.88 -4.40 1.31
CA GLU A 158 -26.62 -4.06 2.53
C GLU A 158 -25.86 -4.42 3.80
N SER A 159 -25.14 -5.56 3.80
CA SER A 159 -24.29 -5.96 4.94
C SER A 159 -23.21 -4.93 5.28
N GLN A 160 -22.80 -4.09 4.33
CA GLN A 160 -21.81 -3.03 4.55
C GLN A 160 -22.43 -1.77 5.17
N ARG A 161 -23.76 -1.57 5.13
CA ARG A 161 -24.41 -0.40 5.73
C ARG A 161 -24.33 -0.40 7.25
N ASP A 162 -24.37 -1.57 7.86
CA ASP A 162 -24.38 -1.75 9.32
C ASP A 162 -22.98 -1.97 9.91
N GLU A 163 -21.93 -1.94 9.08
CA GLU A 163 -20.57 -2.17 9.56
C GLU A 163 -20.09 -0.99 10.45
N PRO A 164 -19.61 -1.28 11.68
CA PRO A 164 -19.24 -0.26 12.66
C PRO A 164 -18.03 0.60 12.24
N VAL A 165 -17.35 0.24 11.16
CA VAL A 165 -16.25 1.01 10.55
C VAL A 165 -16.73 2.42 10.14
N TYR A 166 -18.01 2.58 9.81
CA TYR A 166 -18.61 3.86 9.38
C TYR A 166 -19.25 4.66 10.52
N ALA A 167 -19.35 4.09 11.73
CA ALA A 167 -20.16 4.67 12.81
C ALA A 167 -19.51 5.86 13.54
N LYS A 168 -18.18 6.04 13.44
CA LYS A 168 -17.36 7.22 13.77
C LYS A 168 -15.91 6.77 13.95
N ALA A 169 -15.07 7.02 12.96
CA ALA A 169 -13.64 6.77 13.11
C ALA A 169 -13.04 7.87 14.01
N ARG A 170 -13.11 7.70 15.33
CA ARG A 170 -12.43 8.65 16.24
C ARG A 170 -10.92 8.48 16.09
N LEU A 171 -10.27 9.53 15.61
CA LEU A 171 -8.82 9.63 15.61
C LEU A 171 -8.34 9.56 17.08
N ARG A 172 -7.55 8.55 17.43
CA ARG A 172 -6.84 8.49 18.72
C ARG A 172 -5.91 9.72 18.80
N ARG A 173 -5.63 10.22 20.01
CA ARG A 173 -4.54 11.21 20.19
C ARG A 173 -3.20 10.59 19.77
N LEU A 174 -2.36 11.41 19.15
CA LEU A 174 -1.00 11.03 18.75
C LEU A 174 -0.17 10.73 20.00
N GLY A 175 0.39 9.52 20.09
CA GLY A 175 1.25 9.12 21.20
C GLY A 175 2.74 9.27 20.88
N LEU A 176 3.60 9.24 21.91
CA LEU A 176 5.06 9.24 21.75
C LEU A 176 5.56 8.12 20.81
N HIS A 177 4.92 6.94 20.88
CA HIS A 177 5.21 5.83 19.97
C HIS A 177 5.01 6.21 18.50
N ASP A 178 3.94 6.95 18.18
CA ASP A 178 3.65 7.37 16.81
C ASP A 178 4.68 8.41 16.32
N VAL A 179 5.16 9.29 17.21
CA VAL A 179 6.24 10.25 16.94
C VAL A 179 7.57 9.53 16.65
N THR A 180 7.94 8.52 17.44
CA THR A 180 9.17 7.76 17.19
C THR A 180 9.15 7.06 15.82
N HIS A 181 8.00 6.52 15.39
CA HIS A 181 7.86 5.96 14.04
C HIS A 181 8.01 7.03 12.96
N LEU A 182 7.44 8.23 13.16
CA LEU A 182 7.64 9.34 12.22
C LEU A 182 9.11 9.73 12.09
N ILE A 183 9.85 9.78 13.21
CA ILE A 183 11.29 10.09 13.22
C ILE A 183 12.08 9.01 12.49
N VAL A 184 11.88 7.72 12.83
CA VAL A 184 12.57 6.61 12.18
C VAL A 184 12.27 6.57 10.68
N MET A 185 11.01 6.80 10.31
CA MET A 185 10.62 6.87 8.91
C MET A 185 11.26 8.06 8.19
N GLY A 186 11.37 9.21 8.86
CA GLY A 186 12.10 10.38 8.37
C GLY A 186 13.58 10.08 8.13
N ILE A 187 14.24 9.37 9.06
CA ILE A 187 15.64 8.94 8.90
C ILE A 187 15.78 7.99 7.71
N CYS A 188 14.90 6.99 7.61
CA CYS A 188 14.89 6.07 6.46
C CYS A 188 14.64 6.82 5.15
N PHE A 189 13.80 7.84 5.15
CA PHE A 189 13.53 8.69 3.98
C PHE A 189 14.76 9.53 3.59
N ILE A 190 15.49 10.10 4.55
CA ILE A 190 16.74 10.84 4.30
C ILE A 190 17.81 9.92 3.69
N ALA A 191 17.91 8.67 4.16
CA ALA A 191 18.87 7.70 3.63
C ALA A 191 18.64 7.41 2.12
N ILE A 192 17.43 7.61 1.61
CA ILE A 192 17.11 7.48 0.18
C ILE A 192 17.80 8.57 -0.63
N TYR A 193 17.79 9.82 -0.14
CA TYR A 193 18.52 10.92 -0.79
C TYR A 193 20.03 10.68 -0.81
N LEU A 194 20.56 9.93 0.16
CA LEU A 194 21.96 9.53 0.23
C LEU A 194 22.31 8.33 -0.67
N GLY A 195 21.37 7.86 -1.51
CA GLY A 195 21.62 6.81 -2.50
C GLY A 195 21.27 5.39 -2.06
N TRP A 196 20.53 5.21 -0.96
CA TRP A 196 20.19 3.89 -0.41
C TRP A 196 18.68 3.59 -0.48
N PRO A 197 18.10 3.40 -1.68
CA PRO A 197 16.66 3.24 -1.86
C PRO A 197 16.11 1.95 -1.26
N VAL A 198 16.95 0.92 -1.11
CA VAL A 198 16.55 -0.37 -0.54
C VAL A 198 16.23 -0.25 0.95
N ILE A 199 16.84 0.70 1.67
CA ILE A 199 16.57 0.93 3.10
C ILE A 199 15.09 1.31 3.32
N TRP A 200 14.49 2.04 2.37
CA TRP A 200 13.07 2.37 2.40
C TRP A 200 12.16 1.14 2.36
N LEU A 201 12.51 0.16 1.52
CA LEU A 201 11.77 -1.09 1.39
C LEU A 201 11.87 -1.94 2.66
N LEU A 202 12.92 -1.76 3.45
CA LEU A 202 13.13 -2.47 4.71
C LEU A 202 12.44 -1.80 5.91
N TYR A 203 12.10 -0.51 5.84
CA TYR A 203 11.49 0.23 6.95
C TYR A 203 10.28 -0.47 7.58
N PRO A 204 9.31 -1.00 6.81
CA PRO A 204 8.17 -1.70 7.39
C PRO A 204 8.53 -2.95 8.19
N TYR A 205 9.70 -3.52 7.94
CA TYR A 205 10.19 -4.71 8.63
C TYR A 205 11.07 -4.36 9.83
N LEU A 206 11.81 -3.25 9.78
CA LEU A 206 12.63 -2.75 10.89
C LEU A 206 11.79 -2.32 12.10
N THR A 207 10.58 -1.83 11.83
CA THR A 207 9.68 -1.33 12.88
C THR A 207 8.88 -2.42 13.60
N LYS A 208 9.16 -3.69 13.29
CA LYS A 208 8.47 -4.86 13.83
C LYS A 208 9.10 -5.29 15.16
N GLY A 209 8.34 -5.22 16.25
CA GLY A 209 8.78 -5.68 17.59
C GLY A 209 9.90 -4.85 18.25
N GLY A 210 10.97 -4.50 17.53
CA GLY A 210 12.19 -3.89 18.08
C GLY A 210 12.00 -2.48 18.66
N LEU A 211 11.19 -1.62 18.03
CA LEU A 211 10.86 -0.31 18.62
C LEU A 211 9.95 -0.43 19.84
N ARG A 212 9.03 -1.40 19.84
CA ARG A 212 8.13 -1.67 20.97
C ARG A 212 8.93 -2.20 22.17
N ASP A 213 9.82 -3.15 21.96
CA ASP A 213 10.69 -3.70 23.01
C ASP A 213 11.72 -2.67 23.48
N GLY A 214 12.31 -1.90 22.56
CA GLY A 214 13.20 -0.79 22.92
C GLY A 214 12.51 0.30 23.76
N MET A 215 11.27 0.67 23.43
CA MET A 215 10.50 1.63 24.25
C MET A 215 10.07 1.07 25.61
N VAL A 216 9.88 -0.25 25.75
CA VAL A 216 9.66 -0.87 27.07
C VAL A 216 10.89 -0.71 27.95
N ILE A 217 12.10 -0.89 27.38
CA ILE A 217 13.38 -0.69 28.07
C ILE A 217 13.59 0.79 28.46
N PHE A 218 13.24 1.74 27.57
CA PHE A 218 13.33 3.17 27.91
C PHE A 218 12.33 3.59 28.99
N ARG A 219 11.12 3.02 28.99
CA ARG A 219 10.07 3.33 29.98
C ARG A 219 10.41 2.79 31.38
N THR A 220 11.12 1.67 31.48
CA THR A 220 11.63 1.15 32.76
C THR A 220 12.87 1.93 33.25
N GLY A 221 13.63 2.55 32.35
CA GLY A 221 14.79 3.39 32.71
C GLY A 221 14.45 4.77 33.27
N THR A 222 13.28 5.33 32.94
CA THR A 222 12.83 6.67 33.41
C THR A 222 11.96 6.64 34.67
N SER A 223 11.83 5.48 35.33
CA SER A 223 11.10 5.31 36.59
C SER A 223 12.06 5.15 37.78
N ARG A 224 13.12 5.95 37.82
CA ARG A 224 13.96 6.18 39.00
C ARG A 224 14.12 7.67 39.23
#